data_AF-A0A6J1J8W6-F1
#
_entry.id   AF-A0A6J1J8W6-F1
#
_cell.length_a   1.000
_cell.length_b   1.000
_cell.length_c   1.000
_cell.angle_alpha   90.00
_cell.angle_beta   90.00
_cell.angle_gamma   90.00
#
_symmetry.space_group_name_H-M   'P 1'
#
loop_
_entity.id
_entity.type
_entity.pdbx_description
1 polymer ?
#
loop_
_entity_poly.entity_id
_entity_poly.type
_entity_poly.pdbx_seq_one_letter_code
_entity_poly.pdbx_strand_id
1 'polypeptide(L)'
;MEELRSELEVANVELENVKRVKETTEQELKGCEVELSLNETAIQTLEARISVLQGEIASVGSELDSLKVEGGATRDQFINHLLDLNKKIRKFQDQLSRKKAIESVGNAAEGSHELEGDNTTASSQSIEERLIKVMTQLANEEEEFLSAEQIQSQNRQTLINLEKRKAVMVMMVKGTKELENLTKQTSGLEVSYGRLSEELLKSCICPQCFQDNTEALDNIPQVNEAH
;
A
#
# COMPACT_ATOMS: atom_id res chain seq x y z
N MET A 1 34.12 -68.04 0.13
CA MET A 1 32.76 -67.83 -0.44
C MET A 1 31.79 -67.33 0.62
N GLU A 2 31.71 -67.96 1.80
CA GLU A 2 30.89 -67.47 2.94
C GLU A 2 31.30 -66.07 3.44
N GLU A 3 32.60 -65.85 3.62
CA GLU A 3 33.16 -64.59 4.19
C GLU A 3 32.83 -63.37 3.31
N LEU A 4 33.06 -63.50 1.99
CA LEU A 4 32.66 -62.49 1.00
C LEU A 4 31.15 -62.21 0.98
N ARG A 5 30.31 -63.22 1.24
CA ARG A 5 28.85 -63.01 1.35
C ARG A 5 28.49 -62.24 2.62
N SER A 6 29.16 -62.54 3.73
CA SER A 6 28.98 -61.81 4.98
C SER A 6 29.43 -60.35 4.87
N GLU A 7 30.59 -60.10 4.24
CA GLU A 7 31.08 -58.74 3.99
C GLU A 7 30.14 -57.94 3.06
N LEU A 8 29.60 -58.59 2.03
CA LEU A 8 28.63 -57.97 1.13
C LEU A 8 27.34 -57.58 1.87
N GLU A 9 26.83 -58.44 2.75
CA GLU A 9 25.63 -58.15 3.55
C GLU A 9 25.86 -56.96 4.50
N VAL A 10 27.01 -56.92 5.17
CA VAL A 10 27.38 -55.79 6.05
C VAL A 10 27.47 -54.49 5.24
N ALA A 11 28.16 -54.50 4.10
CA ALA A 11 28.27 -53.33 3.24
C ALA A 11 26.90 -52.86 2.71
N ASN A 12 25.98 -53.79 2.44
CA ASN A 12 24.62 -53.47 1.99
C ASN A 12 23.80 -52.80 3.10
N VAL A 13 23.87 -53.33 4.33
CA VAL A 13 23.21 -52.70 5.50
C VAL A 13 23.78 -51.30 5.76
N GLU A 14 25.10 -51.11 5.68
CA GLU A 14 25.73 -49.80 5.81
C GLU A 14 25.27 -48.83 4.72
N LEU A 15 25.20 -49.28 3.45
CA LEU A 15 24.71 -48.47 2.34
C LEU A 15 23.28 -48.01 2.55
N GLU A 16 22.37 -48.90 2.98
CA GLU A 16 20.99 -48.54 3.27
C GLU A 16 20.86 -47.59 4.47
N ASN A 17 21.73 -47.72 5.49
CA ASN A 17 21.81 -46.75 6.57
C ASN A 17 22.25 -45.37 6.06
N VAL A 18 23.29 -45.30 5.22
CA VAL A 18 23.77 -44.04 4.64
C VAL A 18 22.69 -43.38 3.78
N LYS A 19 21.94 -44.16 2.98
CA LYS A 19 20.82 -43.64 2.18
C LYS A 19 19.75 -43.01 3.07
N ARG A 20 19.33 -43.69 4.15
CA ARG A 20 18.33 -43.16 5.09
C ARG A 20 18.80 -41.88 5.79
N VAL A 21 20.06 -41.83 6.21
CA VAL A 21 20.65 -40.61 6.80
C VAL A 21 20.67 -39.49 5.77
N LYS A 22 21.11 -39.76 4.54
CA LYS A 22 21.10 -38.78 3.45
C LYS A 22 19.70 -38.21 3.22
N GLU A 23 18.69 -39.07 3.05
CA GLU A 23 17.29 -38.65 2.86
C GLU A 23 16.79 -37.77 4.01
N THR A 24 17.11 -38.14 5.25
CA THR A 24 16.75 -37.35 6.44
C THR A 24 17.41 -35.97 6.39
N THR A 25 18.72 -35.90 6.13
CA THR A 25 19.44 -34.62 6.03
C THR A 25 18.97 -33.74 4.86
N GLU A 26 18.60 -34.33 3.72
CA GLU A 26 18.03 -33.59 2.59
C GLU A 26 16.65 -33.02 2.92
N GLN A 27 15.85 -33.74 3.70
CA GLN A 27 14.56 -33.26 4.15
C GLN A 27 14.68 -32.12 5.17
N GLU A 28 15.61 -32.24 6.12
CA GLU A 28 15.95 -31.16 7.07
C GLU A 28 16.45 -29.91 6.33
N LEU A 29 17.35 -30.07 5.34
CA LEU A 29 17.85 -28.96 4.53
C LEU A 29 16.71 -28.23 3.80
N LYS A 30 15.79 -28.96 3.16
CA LYS A 30 14.61 -28.37 2.52
C LYS A 30 13.72 -27.63 3.52
N GLY A 31 13.58 -28.15 4.75
CA GLY A 31 12.89 -27.46 5.83
C GLY A 31 13.52 -26.11 6.17
N CYS A 32 14.85 -26.09 6.34
CA CYS A 32 15.60 -24.86 6.58
C CYS A 32 15.50 -23.86 5.42
N GLU A 33 15.52 -24.32 4.16
CA GLU A 33 15.35 -23.46 2.98
C GLU A 33 14.00 -22.75 2.97
N VAL A 34 12.92 -23.46 3.32
CA VAL A 34 11.58 -22.89 3.42
C VAL A 34 11.51 -21.86 4.56
N GLU A 35 12.04 -22.18 5.74
CA GLU A 35 12.10 -21.25 6.86
C GLU A 35 12.89 -19.97 6.53
N LEU A 36 14.02 -20.11 5.83
CA LEU A 36 14.80 -18.96 5.37
C LEU A 36 14.01 -18.08 4.41
N SER A 37 13.30 -18.67 3.44
CA SER A 37 12.47 -17.91 2.50
C SER A 37 11.32 -17.16 3.18
N LEU A 38 10.69 -17.78 4.20
CA LEU A 38 9.67 -17.13 5.02
C LEU A 38 10.25 -15.96 5.82
N ASN A 39 11.42 -16.15 6.43
CA ASN A 39 12.10 -15.09 7.18
C ASN A 39 12.52 -13.91 6.29
N GLU A 40 13.02 -14.18 5.08
CA GLU A 40 13.37 -13.15 4.11
C GLU A 40 12.14 -12.32 3.71
N THR A 41 11.01 -12.99 3.43
CA THR A 41 9.74 -12.32 3.14
C THR A 41 9.25 -11.47 4.33
N ALA A 42 9.40 -11.97 5.56
CA ALA A 42 9.04 -11.26 6.77
C ALA A 42 9.90 -10.00 6.98
N ILE A 43 11.22 -10.09 6.74
CA ILE A 43 12.15 -8.96 6.81
C ILE A 43 11.76 -7.89 5.78
N GLN A 44 11.56 -8.25 4.52
CA GLN A 44 11.16 -7.32 3.47
C GLN A 44 9.84 -6.60 3.81
N THR A 45 8.89 -7.33 4.40
CA THR A 45 7.62 -6.77 4.87
C THR A 45 7.83 -5.76 6.00
N LEU A 46 8.71 -6.05 6.95
CA LEU A 46 9.04 -5.13 8.05
C LEU A 46 9.76 -3.87 7.53
N GLU A 47 10.70 -4.01 6.61
CA GLU A 47 11.42 -2.89 6.00
C GLU A 47 10.47 -1.94 5.24
N ALA A 48 9.51 -2.51 4.49
CA ALA A 48 8.48 -1.72 3.83
C ALA A 48 7.62 -0.94 4.83
N ARG A 49 7.20 -1.57 5.93
CA ARG A 49 6.43 -0.90 7.01
C ARG A 49 7.22 0.21 7.68
N ILE A 50 8.51 -0.02 7.96
CA ILE A 50 9.40 0.99 8.54
C ILE A 50 9.51 2.20 7.60
N SER A 51 9.66 1.96 6.30
CA SER A 51 9.75 3.05 5.31
C SER A 51 8.48 3.90 5.26
N VAL A 52 7.30 3.28 5.32
CA VAL A 52 6.01 3.99 5.38
C VAL A 52 5.92 4.83 6.66
N LEU A 53 6.22 4.24 7.82
CA LEU A 53 6.17 4.95 9.11
C LEU A 53 7.14 6.13 9.16
N GLN A 54 8.33 5.98 8.57
CA GLN A 54 9.29 7.09 8.46
C GLN A 54 8.74 8.23 7.62
N GLY A 55 8.04 7.94 6.52
CA GLY A 55 7.34 8.93 5.71
C GLY A 55 6.24 9.66 6.48
N GLU A 56 5.42 8.93 7.24
CA GLU A 56 4.36 9.51 8.08
C GLU A 56 4.93 10.43 9.16
N ILE A 57 5.99 10.00 9.86
CA ILE A 57 6.68 10.80 10.87
C ILE A 57 7.22 12.10 10.25
N ALA A 58 7.81 12.04 9.06
CA ALA A 58 8.30 13.21 8.37
C ALA A 58 7.17 14.18 7.98
N SER A 59 6.04 13.65 7.48
CA SER A 59 4.85 14.47 7.15
C SER A 59 4.31 15.20 8.38
N VAL A 60 4.05 14.46 9.46
CA VAL A 60 3.54 15.02 10.72
C VAL A 60 4.53 16.03 11.31
N GLY A 61 5.83 15.76 11.21
CA GLY A 61 6.88 16.71 11.62
C GLY A 61 6.80 18.05 10.86
N SER A 62 6.65 17.99 9.54
CA SER A 62 6.51 19.18 8.69
C SER A 62 5.23 19.98 8.99
N GLU A 63 4.12 19.30 9.22
CA GLU A 63 2.85 19.91 9.61
C GLU A 63 2.96 20.62 10.97
N LEU A 64 3.60 19.98 11.95
CA LEU A 64 3.84 20.55 13.27
C LEU A 64 4.71 21.81 13.21
N ASP A 65 5.79 21.77 12.43
CA ASP A 65 6.67 22.93 12.25
C ASP A 65 5.92 24.10 11.60
N SER A 66 5.08 23.82 10.61
CA SER A 66 4.22 24.82 9.96
C SER A 66 3.25 25.46 10.95
N LEU A 67 2.56 24.63 11.74
CA LEU A 67 1.61 25.09 12.77
C LEU A 67 2.31 25.94 13.84
N LYS A 68 3.54 25.58 14.22
CA LYS A 68 4.33 26.33 15.20
C LYS A 68 4.70 27.72 14.69
N VAL A 69 5.03 27.84 13.41
CA VAL A 69 5.31 29.13 12.75
C VAL A 69 4.04 29.98 12.71
N GLU A 70 2.93 29.41 12.26
CA GLU A 70 1.64 30.09 12.17
C GLU A 70 1.15 30.56 13.54
N GLY A 71 1.13 29.67 14.54
CA GLY A 71 0.75 30.00 15.90
C GLY A 71 1.65 31.08 16.53
N GLY A 72 2.95 31.07 16.19
CA GLY A 72 3.87 32.16 16.54
C GLY A 72 3.44 33.49 15.94
N ALA A 73 3.16 33.53 14.64
CA ALA A 73 2.72 34.73 13.94
C ALA A 73 1.39 35.27 14.48
N THR A 74 0.39 34.41 14.72
CA THR A 74 -0.91 34.81 15.30
C THR A 74 -0.75 35.37 16.70
N ARG A 75 0.07 34.73 17.54
CA ARG A 75 0.36 35.23 18.89
C ARG A 75 1.00 36.62 18.84
N ASP A 76 1.98 36.81 17.95
CA ASP A 76 2.70 38.07 17.85
C ASP A 76 1.78 39.19 17.32
N GLN A 77 0.88 38.88 16.38
CA GLN A 77 -0.18 39.80 15.94
C GLN A 77 -1.11 40.21 17.09
N PHE A 78 -1.54 39.25 17.92
CA PHE A 78 -2.38 39.52 19.08
C PHE A 78 -1.67 40.44 20.10
N ILE A 79 -0.40 40.17 20.39
CA ILE A 79 0.42 41.01 21.27
C ILE A 79 0.52 42.44 20.72
N ASN A 80 0.77 42.58 19.41
CA ASN A 80 0.84 43.89 18.77
C ASN A 80 -0.49 44.67 18.86
N HIS A 81 -1.62 43.99 18.67
CA HIS A 81 -2.94 44.61 18.87
C HIS A 81 -3.16 45.09 20.32
N LEU A 82 -2.78 44.27 21.32
CA LEU A 82 -2.88 44.68 22.72
C LEU A 82 -1.98 45.88 23.04
N LEU A 83 -0.77 45.93 22.47
CA LEU A 83 0.14 47.07 22.64
C LEU A 83 -0.44 48.35 22.03
N ASP A 84 -1.03 48.28 20.83
CA ASP A 84 -1.69 49.42 20.20
C ASP A 84 -2.91 49.89 21.01
N LEU A 85 -3.73 48.96 21.51
CA LEU A 85 -4.86 49.27 22.37
C LEU A 85 -4.40 49.97 23.66
N ASN A 86 -3.36 49.45 24.31
CA ASN A 86 -2.77 50.08 25.49
C ASN A 86 -2.25 51.49 25.20
N LYS A 87 -1.66 51.71 24.02
CA LYS A 87 -1.23 53.03 23.56
C LYS A 87 -2.41 53.98 23.37
N LYS A 88 -3.52 53.52 22.79
CA LYS A 88 -4.76 54.29 22.64
C LYS A 88 -5.34 54.66 24.00
N ILE A 89 -5.43 53.72 24.95
CA ILE A 89 -5.94 53.97 26.32
C ILE A 89 -5.14 55.08 27.00
N ARG A 90 -3.80 55.03 26.96
CA ARG A 90 -2.96 56.09 27.55
C ARG A 90 -3.22 57.45 26.92
N LYS A 91 -3.32 57.53 25.58
CA LYS A 91 -3.66 58.78 24.88
C LYS A 91 -5.01 59.33 25.32
N PHE A 92 -6.04 58.49 25.48
CA PHE A 92 -7.35 58.92 25.97
C PHE A 92 -7.28 59.43 27.41
N GLN A 93 -6.57 58.74 28.30
CA GLN A 93 -6.36 59.16 29.68
C GLN A 93 -5.63 60.52 29.77
N ASP A 94 -4.63 60.74 28.91
CA ASP A 94 -3.90 62.02 28.82
C ASP A 94 -4.80 63.16 28.30
N GLN A 95 -5.69 62.88 27.36
CA GLN A 95 -6.67 63.86 26.86
C GLN A 95 -7.69 64.22 27.95
N LEU A 96 -8.21 63.23 28.69
CA LEU A 96 -9.12 63.46 29.81
C LEU A 96 -8.46 64.29 30.92
N SER A 97 -7.20 63.98 31.25
CA SER A 97 -6.44 64.73 32.26
C SER A 97 -6.20 66.18 31.84
N ARG A 98 -5.87 66.43 30.57
CA ARG A 98 -5.74 67.78 30.01
C ARG A 98 -7.07 68.54 30.01
N LYS A 99 -8.17 67.90 29.62
CA LYS A 99 -9.49 68.52 29.65
C LYS A 99 -9.88 68.95 31.07
N LYS A 100 -9.66 68.08 32.06
CA LYS A 100 -9.90 68.40 33.48
C LYS A 100 -9.01 69.52 34.00
N ALA A 101 -7.75 69.59 33.55
CA ALA A 101 -6.85 70.70 33.89
C ALA A 101 -7.31 72.03 33.27
N ILE A 102 -7.81 72.01 32.04
CA ILE A 102 -8.40 73.19 31.38
C ILE A 102 -9.68 73.62 32.10
N GLU A 103 -10.57 72.70 32.48
CA GLU A 103 -11.79 73.02 33.26
C GLU A 103 -11.46 73.56 34.67
N SER A 104 -10.35 73.11 35.27
CA SER A 104 -9.87 73.64 36.56
C SER A 104 -9.23 75.03 36.47
N VAL A 105 -8.76 75.45 35.28
CA VAL A 105 -8.15 76.77 35.03
C VAL A 105 -9.17 77.72 34.36
N GLY A 106 -10.11 77.16 33.62
CA GLY A 106 -11.13 77.82 32.82
C GLY A 106 -12.42 78.08 33.58
N ASN A 107 -12.32 78.80 34.70
CA ASN A 107 -13.33 79.80 35.03
C ASN A 107 -12.98 81.10 34.28
N ALA A 108 -12.87 81.03 32.95
CA ALA A 108 -12.85 82.19 32.06
C ALA A 108 -12.93 81.73 30.59
N ALA A 109 -14.04 82.09 29.94
CA ALA A 109 -14.25 82.27 28.51
C ALA A 109 -14.48 81.04 27.59
N GLU A 110 -15.66 81.12 26.95
CA GLU A 110 -16.26 80.28 25.92
C GLU A 110 -15.55 80.36 24.55
N GLY A 111 -15.80 79.38 23.67
CA GLY A 111 -15.45 79.49 22.25
C GLY A 111 -15.59 78.20 21.44
N SER A 112 -16.59 78.17 20.57
CA SER A 112 -17.19 77.07 19.79
C SER A 112 -16.61 76.79 18.39
N HIS A 113 -16.81 75.54 17.91
CA HIS A 113 -17.01 75.04 16.51
C HIS A 113 -15.86 75.25 15.47
N GLU A 114 -15.56 74.39 14.48
CA GLU A 114 -16.40 73.68 13.50
C GLU A 114 -15.53 72.66 12.69
N LEU A 115 -16.12 71.56 12.19
CA LEU A 115 -15.44 70.48 11.45
C LEU A 115 -15.82 70.53 9.95
N GLU A 116 -14.85 70.58 9.04
CA GLU A 116 -15.05 70.43 7.59
C GLU A 116 -14.95 68.95 7.15
N GLY A 117 -15.96 68.49 6.41
CA GLY A 117 -16.03 67.18 5.80
C GLY A 117 -15.53 67.20 4.35
N ASP A 118 -14.72 66.20 4.00
CA ASP A 118 -14.26 65.98 2.63
C ASP A 118 -14.93 64.71 2.06
N ASN A 119 -15.64 64.89 0.94
CA ASN A 119 -16.41 63.88 0.24
C ASN A 119 -15.54 63.26 -0.86
N THR A 120 -14.88 62.14 -0.58
CA THR A 120 -14.27 61.30 -1.64
C THR A 120 -15.25 60.22 -2.06
N THR A 121 -15.95 60.46 -3.17
CA THR A 121 -16.79 59.48 -3.87
C THR A 121 -15.92 58.43 -4.59
N ALA A 122 -15.45 57.44 -3.84
CA ALA A 122 -15.23 56.10 -4.37
C ALA A 122 -16.46 55.28 -3.98
N SER A 123 -17.06 54.54 -4.92
CA SER A 123 -18.26 53.73 -4.69
C SER A 123 -18.08 52.81 -3.48
N SER A 124 -18.55 53.26 -2.32
CA SER A 124 -18.48 52.50 -1.08
C SER A 124 -19.63 51.52 -1.12
N GLN A 125 -19.41 50.35 -1.72
CA GLN A 125 -20.29 49.20 -1.51
C GLN A 125 -20.60 49.10 -0.02
N SER A 126 -21.89 49.08 0.28
CA SER A 126 -22.38 48.96 1.66
C SER A 126 -21.69 47.78 2.32
N ILE A 127 -21.42 47.89 3.62
CA ILE A 127 -20.89 46.77 4.42
C ILE A 127 -21.78 45.53 4.24
N GLU A 128 -23.09 45.74 4.11
CA GLU A 128 -24.09 44.70 3.85
C GLU A 128 -23.86 43.99 2.51
N GLU A 129 -23.52 44.74 1.45
CA GLU A 129 -23.29 44.20 0.11
C GLU A 129 -21.99 43.37 0.04
N ARG A 130 -20.96 43.80 0.78
CA ARG A 130 -19.74 43.01 0.97
C ARG A 130 -19.99 41.74 1.78
N LEU A 131 -20.83 41.81 2.81
CA LEU A 131 -21.20 40.64 3.62
C LEU A 131 -21.94 39.60 2.76
N ILE A 132 -22.92 40.03 1.97
CA ILE A 132 -23.66 39.16 1.04
C ILE A 132 -22.70 38.48 0.07
N LYS A 133 -21.76 39.24 -0.53
CA LYS A 133 -20.77 38.67 -1.45
C LYS A 133 -19.93 37.57 -0.79
N VAL A 134 -19.43 37.82 0.42
CA VAL A 134 -18.62 36.83 1.17
C VAL A 134 -19.46 35.59 1.51
N MET A 135 -20.70 35.77 1.94
CA MET A 135 -21.60 34.65 2.24
C MET A 135 -21.85 33.78 1.01
N THR A 136 -22.11 34.38 -0.15
CA THR A 136 -22.31 33.64 -1.40
C THR A 136 -21.03 32.90 -1.82
N GLN A 137 -19.86 33.54 -1.65
CA GLN A 137 -18.58 32.91 -1.98
C GLN A 137 -18.31 31.70 -1.07
N LEU A 138 -18.56 31.85 0.24
CA LEU A 138 -18.39 30.78 1.21
C LEU A 138 -19.31 29.59 0.92
N ALA A 139 -20.57 29.85 0.57
CA ALA A 139 -21.53 28.81 0.23
C ALA A 139 -21.12 28.02 -1.02
N ASN A 140 -20.60 28.71 -2.04
CA ASN A 140 -20.11 28.06 -3.26
C ASN A 140 -18.86 27.21 -2.96
N GLU A 141 -17.91 27.73 -2.18
CA GLU A 141 -16.70 27.00 -1.78
C GLU A 141 -17.03 25.76 -0.92
N GLU A 142 -18.04 25.85 -0.05
CA GLU A 142 -18.53 24.73 0.76
C GLU A 142 -19.16 23.63 -0.12
N GLU A 143 -19.96 24.01 -1.13
CA GLU A 143 -20.54 23.05 -2.08
C GLU A 143 -19.45 22.34 -2.92
N GLU A 144 -18.46 23.10 -3.40
CA GLU A 144 -17.31 22.55 -4.13
C GLU A 144 -16.49 21.59 -3.27
N PHE A 145 -16.25 21.93 -2.00
CA PHE A 145 -15.55 21.08 -1.05
C PHE A 145 -16.28 19.75 -0.83
N LEU A 146 -17.59 19.78 -0.57
CA LEU A 146 -18.39 18.57 -0.36
C LEU A 146 -18.42 17.66 -1.61
N SER A 147 -18.51 18.26 -2.79
CA SER A 147 -18.43 17.54 -4.07
C SER A 147 -17.06 16.87 -4.25
N ALA A 148 -15.97 17.58 -3.94
CA ALA A 148 -14.62 17.04 -3.99
C ALA A 148 -14.42 15.89 -3.00
N GLU A 149 -14.94 16.01 -1.78
CA GLU A 149 -14.88 14.97 -0.75
C GLU A 149 -15.63 13.70 -1.21
N GLN A 150 -16.81 13.85 -1.82
CA GLN A 150 -17.55 12.72 -2.39
C GLN A 150 -16.76 12.01 -3.50
N ILE A 151 -16.16 12.76 -4.42
CA ILE A 151 -15.32 12.22 -5.49
C ILE A 151 -14.11 11.48 -4.89
N GLN A 152 -13.46 12.05 -3.87
CA GLN A 152 -12.34 11.44 -3.19
C GLN A 152 -12.73 10.11 -2.53
N SER A 153 -13.88 10.06 -1.85
CA SER A 153 -14.42 8.84 -1.25
C SER A 153 -14.67 7.75 -2.30
N GLN A 154 -15.27 8.12 -3.43
CA GLN A 154 -15.54 7.19 -4.53
C GLN A 154 -14.26 6.67 -5.19
N ASN A 155 -13.25 7.53 -5.36
CA ASN A 155 -11.93 7.14 -5.88
C ASN A 155 -11.22 6.17 -4.93
N ARG A 156 -11.27 6.41 -3.62
CA ARG A 156 -10.69 5.52 -2.61
C ARG A 156 -11.32 4.13 -2.65
N GLN A 157 -12.65 4.07 -2.79
CA GLN A 157 -13.36 2.80 -2.92
C GLN A 157 -13.01 2.05 -4.22
N THR A 158 -12.84 2.79 -5.32
CA THR A 158 -12.45 2.24 -6.62
C THR A 158 -11.04 1.67 -6.58
N LEU A 159 -10.10 2.36 -5.92
CA LEU A 159 -8.72 1.88 -5.75
C LEU A 159 -8.68 0.53 -5.03
N ILE A 160 -9.39 0.41 -3.90
CA ILE A 160 -9.47 -0.84 -3.12
C ILE A 160 -10.02 -1.97 -4.00
N ASN A 161 -11.03 -1.70 -4.82
CA ASN A 161 -11.61 -2.70 -5.72
C ASN A 161 -10.64 -3.11 -6.83
N LEU A 162 -9.86 -2.17 -7.38
CA LEU A 162 -8.84 -2.45 -8.39
C LEU A 162 -7.68 -3.29 -7.82
N GLU A 163 -7.25 -3.02 -6.59
CA GLU A 163 -6.22 -3.82 -5.91
C GLU A 163 -6.66 -5.26 -5.71
N LYS A 164 -7.90 -5.48 -5.24
CA LYS A 164 -8.49 -6.84 -5.13
C LYS A 164 -8.53 -7.54 -6.49
N ARG A 165 -8.95 -6.82 -7.54
CA ARG A 165 -9.02 -7.36 -8.91
C ARG A 165 -7.63 -7.71 -9.45
N LYS A 166 -6.62 -6.88 -9.17
CA LYS A 166 -5.22 -7.13 -9.53
C LYS A 166 -4.71 -8.41 -8.88
N ALA A 167 -4.98 -8.62 -7.59
CA ALA A 167 -4.56 -9.83 -6.88
C ALA A 167 -5.16 -11.11 -7.52
N VAL A 168 -6.45 -11.09 -7.86
CA VAL A 168 -7.11 -12.20 -8.56
C VAL A 168 -6.48 -12.44 -9.94
N MET A 169 -6.22 -11.38 -10.71
CA MET A 169 -5.60 -11.50 -12.03
C MET A 169 -4.20 -12.12 -11.97
N VAL A 170 -3.39 -11.77 -10.97
CA VAL A 170 -2.07 -12.39 -10.77
C VAL A 170 -2.20 -13.90 -10.53
N MET A 171 -3.16 -14.32 -9.70
CA MET A 171 -3.41 -15.75 -9.48
C MET A 171 -3.88 -16.46 -10.75
N MET A 172 -4.75 -15.83 -11.55
CA MET A 172 -5.19 -16.38 -12.83
C MET A 172 -4.04 -16.57 -13.81
N VAL A 173 -3.14 -15.59 -13.94
CA VAL A 173 -1.96 -15.69 -14.81
C VAL A 173 -1.02 -16.81 -14.37
N LYS A 174 -0.85 -17.01 -13.06
CA LYS A 174 -0.09 -18.15 -12.54
C LYS A 174 -0.76 -19.48 -12.91
N GLY A 175 -2.07 -19.59 -12.66
CA GLY A 175 -2.83 -20.79 -12.97
C GLY A 175 -2.86 -21.13 -14.47
N THR A 176 -2.96 -20.13 -15.35
CA THR A 176 -2.88 -20.38 -16.80
C THR A 176 -1.50 -20.86 -17.23
N LYS A 177 -0.44 -20.39 -16.57
CA LYS A 177 0.92 -20.85 -16.85
C LYS A 177 1.14 -22.30 -16.42
N GLU A 178 0.62 -22.67 -15.25
CA GLU A 178 0.65 -24.05 -14.77
C GLU A 178 -0.13 -24.99 -15.71
N LEU A 179 -1.32 -24.56 -16.15
CA LEU A 179 -2.13 -25.31 -17.10
C LEU A 179 -1.43 -25.51 -18.46
N GLU A 180 -0.76 -24.46 -18.97
CA GLU A 180 0.03 -24.53 -20.20
C GLU A 180 1.16 -25.56 -20.08
N ASN A 181 1.85 -25.58 -18.94
CA ASN A 181 2.94 -26.52 -18.69
C ASN A 181 2.44 -27.97 -18.59
N LEU A 182 1.33 -28.21 -17.88
CA LEU A 182 0.67 -29.52 -17.80
C LEU A 182 0.26 -30.01 -19.18
N THR A 183 -0.35 -29.14 -19.99
CA THR A 183 -0.77 -29.47 -21.37
C THR A 183 0.42 -29.92 -22.22
N LYS A 184 1.57 -29.24 -22.10
CA LYS A 184 2.80 -29.63 -22.81
C LYS A 184 3.30 -31.01 -22.36
N GLN A 185 3.32 -31.28 -21.06
CA GLN A 185 3.72 -32.59 -20.54
C GLN A 185 2.79 -33.70 -21.04
N THR A 186 1.47 -33.51 -20.97
CA THR A 186 0.48 -34.48 -21.46
C THR A 186 0.68 -34.77 -22.95
N SER A 187 0.86 -33.74 -23.79
CA SER A 187 1.12 -33.94 -25.22
C SER A 187 2.42 -34.71 -25.49
N GLY A 188 3.47 -34.49 -24.68
CA GLY A 188 4.72 -35.25 -24.77
C GLY A 188 4.56 -36.71 -24.37
N LEU A 189 3.75 -36.97 -23.34
CA LEU A 189 3.38 -38.32 -22.91
C LEU A 189 2.59 -39.05 -23.99
N GLU A 190 1.58 -38.42 -24.59
CA GLU A 190 0.78 -38.99 -25.68
C GLU A 190 1.65 -39.41 -26.88
N VAL A 191 2.59 -38.57 -27.29
CA VAL A 191 3.54 -38.89 -28.38
C VAL A 191 4.44 -40.08 -28.00
N SER A 192 4.92 -40.12 -26.76
CA SER A 192 5.78 -41.21 -26.28
C SER A 192 5.01 -42.53 -26.21
N TYR A 193 3.76 -42.49 -25.74
CA TYR A 193 2.88 -43.66 -25.68
C TYR A 193 2.52 -44.17 -27.08
N GLY A 194 2.26 -43.26 -28.02
CA GLY A 194 2.03 -43.60 -29.43
C GLY A 194 3.23 -44.30 -30.06
N ARG A 195 4.45 -43.78 -29.84
CA ARG A 195 5.68 -44.42 -30.33
C ARG A 195 5.90 -45.80 -29.72
N LEU A 196 5.72 -45.92 -28.40
CA LEU A 196 5.88 -47.20 -27.70
C LEU A 196 4.86 -48.22 -28.20
N SER A 197 3.61 -47.80 -28.41
CA SER A 197 2.54 -48.64 -28.99
C SER A 197 2.91 -49.13 -30.38
N GLU A 198 3.44 -48.26 -31.26
CA GLU A 198 3.91 -48.67 -32.59
C GLU A 198 5.10 -49.64 -32.53
N GLU A 199 6.07 -49.41 -31.64
CA GLU A 199 7.22 -50.31 -31.45
C GLU A 199 6.78 -51.67 -30.93
N LEU A 200 5.88 -51.72 -29.96
CA LEU A 200 5.26 -52.94 -29.46
C LEU A 200 4.56 -53.68 -30.59
N LEU A 201 3.70 -53.01 -31.36
CA LEU A 201 2.99 -53.64 -32.48
C LEU A 201 3.95 -54.22 -33.52
N LYS A 202 5.04 -53.50 -33.85
CA LYS A 202 6.09 -54.02 -34.75
C LYS A 202 6.80 -55.26 -34.17
N SER A 203 7.01 -55.31 -32.86
CA SER A 203 7.63 -56.45 -32.17
C SER A 203 6.75 -57.71 -32.17
N CYS A 204 5.44 -57.55 -32.32
CA CYS A 204 4.48 -58.67 -32.42
C CYS A 204 4.57 -59.42 -33.76
N ILE A 205 5.21 -58.85 -34.79
CA ILE A 205 5.37 -59.47 -36.10
C ILE A 205 6.59 -60.37 -36.09
N CYS A 206 6.40 -61.67 -36.36
CA CYS A 206 7.51 -62.62 -36.42
C CYS A 206 8.44 -62.31 -37.62
N PRO A 207 9.75 -62.07 -37.42
CA PRO A 207 10.65 -61.71 -38.52
C PRO A 207 10.95 -62.86 -39.50
N GLN A 208 10.61 -64.10 -39.14
CA GLN A 208 10.85 -65.29 -39.96
C GLN A 208 9.65 -65.67 -40.84
N CYS A 209 8.42 -65.49 -40.35
CA CYS A 209 7.21 -65.89 -41.07
C CYS A 209 6.20 -64.77 -41.30
N PHE A 210 6.49 -63.54 -40.84
CA PHE A 210 5.67 -62.33 -40.99
C PHE A 210 4.23 -62.44 -40.48
N GLN A 211 3.94 -63.47 -39.68
CA GLN A 211 2.67 -63.61 -38.97
C GLN A 211 2.60 -62.58 -37.83
N ASP A 212 1.41 -62.02 -37.67
CA ASP A 212 1.06 -61.12 -36.59
C ASP A 212 0.66 -61.94 -35.36
N ASN A 213 1.44 -61.84 -34.28
CA ASN A 213 1.19 -62.57 -33.04
C ASN A 213 0.40 -61.75 -32.01
N THR A 214 -0.22 -60.63 -32.39
CA THR A 214 -0.88 -59.72 -31.45
C THR A 214 -2.01 -60.41 -30.66
N GLU A 215 -2.78 -61.31 -31.27
CA GLU A 215 -3.82 -62.11 -30.58
C GLU A 215 -3.26 -63.13 -29.56
N ALA A 216 -1.99 -63.54 -29.69
CA ALA A 216 -1.36 -64.45 -28.73
C ALA A 216 -0.94 -63.73 -27.43
N LEU A 217 -0.70 -62.41 -27.49
CA LEU A 217 -0.35 -61.58 -26.34
C LEU A 217 -1.58 -61.21 -25.49
N ASP A 218 -2.76 -61.02 -26.12
CA ASP A 218 -4.02 -60.79 -25.41
C ASP A 218 -4.46 -61.96 -24.52
N ASN A 219 -3.93 -63.16 -24.79
CA ASN A 219 -4.20 -64.38 -24.01
C ASN A 219 -3.21 -64.59 -22.85
N ILE A 220 -2.31 -63.64 -22.57
CA ILE A 220 -1.44 -63.69 -21.38
C ILE A 220 -2.27 -63.23 -20.17
N PRO A 221 -2.49 -64.09 -19.15
CA PRO A 221 -3.27 -63.70 -17.98
C PRO A 221 -2.59 -62.54 -17.25
N GLN A 222 -3.35 -61.47 -16.98
CA GLN A 222 -2.88 -60.34 -16.18
C GLN A 222 -2.42 -60.84 -14.80
N VAL A 223 -1.18 -60.53 -14.44
CA VAL A 223 -0.70 -60.69 -13.07
C VAL A 223 -1.41 -59.66 -12.22
N ASN A 224 -2.37 -60.13 -11.42
CA ASN A 224 -3.06 -59.32 -10.40
C ASN A 224 -2.02 -58.55 -9.57
N GLU A 225 -2.09 -57.23 -9.61
CA GLU A 225 -1.50 -56.38 -8.58
C GLU A 225 -2.33 -56.56 -7.31
N ALA A 226 -1.79 -57.33 -6.37
CA ALA A 226 -2.21 -57.28 -4.99
C ALA A 226 -1.47 -56.10 -4.33
N HIS A 227 -2.18 -55.00 -4.09
CA HIS A 227 -2.10 -54.16 -2.87
C HIS A 227 -3.23 -53.14 -2.83
#